data_AF-A0A0H5RG90-F1
#
_entry.id   AF-A0A0H5RG90-F1
#
_cell.length_a   1.000
_cell.length_b   1.000
_cell.length_c   1.000
_cell.angle_alpha   90.00
_cell.angle_beta   90.00
_cell.angle_gamma   90.00
#
_symmetry.space_group_name_H-M   'P 1'
#
loop_
_entity.id
_entity.type
_entity.pdbx_description
1 polymer ?
#
loop_
_entity_poly.entity_id
_entity_poly.type
_entity_poly.pdbx_seq_one_letter_code
_entity_poly.pdbx_strand_id
1 'polypeptide(L)'
;NKSAGKTLLSFRPEISLKRIPFTGVSALEIMELLDNIIDLRPVPQVPEEVAKLRSRPQDPQNPRLAVVVPFRDSGDSSSQGLNRTANLEEFASHMTTFLTKAGRDYEIIVVEQEPGVIFNKAALFNIGYYLIRNDFTYMALHDVDQLPIDQRNTYAIPELPLHLCSASSQYNWQPAYNAMVGGALL
;
A
#
# COMPACT_ATOMS: atom_id res chain seq x y z
N ASN A 1 30.50 1.93 8.04
CA ASN A 1 30.05 0.74 7.29
C ASN A 1 28.66 0.35 7.77
N LYS A 2 27.53 0.51 7.09
CA LYS A 2 27.12 0.99 5.77
C LYS A 2 25.75 1.66 6.00
N SER A 3 25.56 2.96 5.74
CA SER A 3 24.22 3.52 5.59
C SER A 3 23.77 3.20 4.17
N ALA A 4 23.07 2.08 3.98
CA ALA A 4 22.33 1.87 2.74
C ALA A 4 21.27 2.97 2.68
N GLY A 5 21.44 3.92 1.75
CA GLY A 5 20.48 4.97 1.50
C GLY A 5 19.13 4.32 1.20
N LYS A 6 18.14 4.52 2.08
CA LYS A 6 16.75 4.20 1.79
C LYS A 6 16.29 5.22 0.76
N THR A 7 16.36 4.86 -0.51
CA THR A 7 15.84 5.70 -1.58
C THR A 7 14.32 5.69 -1.52
N LEU A 8 13.75 6.70 -0.87
CA LEU A 8 12.32 7.01 -0.92
C LEU A 8 12.01 7.55 -2.31
N LEU A 9 10.98 6.98 -2.95
CA LEU A 9 10.48 7.46 -4.23
C LEU A 9 9.43 8.52 -3.96
N SER A 10 9.69 9.74 -4.41
CA SER A 10 8.77 10.86 -4.23
C SER A 10 8.06 11.20 -5.54
N PHE A 11 6.75 11.48 -5.45
CA PHE A 11 5.89 11.75 -6.62
C PHE A 11 4.86 12.85 -6.35
N ARG A 12 4.52 13.60 -7.41
CA ARG A 12 3.46 14.63 -7.45
C ARG A 12 2.40 14.28 -8.50
N PRO A 13 1.26 13.69 -8.12
CA PRO A 13 0.15 13.53 -9.04
C PRO A 13 -0.59 14.87 -9.24
N GLU A 14 -0.86 15.23 -10.50
CA GLU A 14 -2.05 16.03 -10.83
C GLU A 14 -3.10 15.03 -11.29
N ILE A 15 -4.31 15.09 -10.75
CA ILE A 15 -5.37 14.12 -11.05
C ILE A 15 -6.43 14.79 -11.90
N SER A 16 -6.62 14.30 -13.12
CA SER A 16 -7.74 14.65 -13.98
C SER A 16 -8.80 13.54 -13.91
N LEU A 17 -10.04 13.91 -13.58
CA LEU A 17 -11.17 12.98 -13.50
C LEU A 17 -11.81 12.81 -14.89
N LYS A 18 -11.66 11.62 -15.47
CA LYS A 18 -12.34 11.21 -16.70
C LYS A 18 -13.36 10.11 -16.36
N ARG A 19 -14.64 10.32 -16.69
CA ARG A 19 -15.73 9.36 -16.40
C ARG A 19 -15.72 8.21 -17.41
N ILE A 20 -15.77 6.98 -16.91
CA ILE A 20 -16.01 5.79 -17.72
C ILE A 20 -17.52 5.51 -17.72
N PRO A 21 -18.19 5.46 -18.89
CA PRO A 21 -19.58 5.02 -18.94
C PRO A 21 -19.68 3.56 -18.51
N PHE A 22 -20.69 3.22 -17.70
CA PHE A 22 -20.92 1.84 -17.25
C PHE A 22 -21.38 0.99 -18.45
N THR A 23 -20.45 0.29 -19.10
CA THR A 23 -20.71 -0.47 -20.33
C THR A 23 -20.37 -1.95 -20.19
N GLY A 24 -20.79 -2.64 -19.12
CA GLY A 24 -20.70 -4.12 -19.03
C GLY A 24 -19.35 -4.75 -19.39
N VAL A 25 -18.26 -3.97 -19.29
CA VAL A 25 -16.92 -4.32 -19.76
C VAL A 25 -16.26 -5.26 -18.76
N SER A 26 -15.52 -6.22 -19.29
CA SER A 26 -14.75 -7.16 -18.48
C SER A 26 -13.69 -6.44 -17.64
N ALA A 27 -13.24 -7.05 -16.55
CA ALA A 27 -12.18 -6.49 -15.71
C ALA A 27 -10.90 -6.18 -16.51
N LEU A 28 -10.59 -6.99 -17.54
CA LEU A 28 -9.44 -6.78 -18.41
C LEU A 28 -9.60 -5.52 -19.27
N GLU A 29 -10.78 -5.32 -19.86
CA GLU A 29 -11.09 -4.10 -20.62
C GLU A 29 -11.10 -2.87 -19.72
N ILE A 30 -11.57 -2.98 -18.47
CA ILE A 30 -11.48 -1.89 -17.49
C ILE A 30 -10.02 -1.55 -17.21
N MET A 31 -9.13 -2.54 -17.04
CA MET A 31 -7.70 -2.30 -16.81
C MET A 31 -7.03 -1.63 -18.01
N GLU A 32 -7.32 -2.09 -19.24
CA GLU A 32 -6.85 -1.41 -20.46
C GLU A 32 -7.41 0.02 -20.58
N LEU A 33 -8.68 0.23 -20.20
CA LEU A 33 -9.29 1.56 -20.21
C LEU A 33 -8.65 2.47 -19.15
N LEU A 34 -8.37 1.94 -17.95
CA LEU A 34 -7.70 2.67 -16.87
C LEU A 34 -6.28 3.04 -17.26
N ASP A 35 -5.54 2.15 -17.92
CA ASP A 35 -4.21 2.45 -18.46
C ASP A 35 -4.24 3.60 -19.50
N ASN A 36 -5.37 3.78 -20.20
CA ASN A 36 -5.59 4.86 -21.18
C ASN A 36 -6.21 6.13 -20.58
N ILE A 37 -6.91 6.04 -19.46
CA ILE A 37 -7.69 7.12 -18.85
C ILE A 37 -6.95 7.80 -17.72
N ILE A 38 -6.23 7.02 -16.92
CA ILE A 38 -5.35 7.57 -15.90
C ILE A 38 -4.14 8.11 -16.66
N ASP A 39 -4.19 9.41 -16.96
CA ASP A 39 -3.01 10.20 -17.33
C ASP A 39 -2.11 10.32 -16.09
N LEU A 40 -1.57 9.18 -15.64
CA LEU A 40 -0.39 9.19 -14.81
C LEU A 40 0.66 9.80 -15.71
N ARG A 41 1.08 11.03 -15.39
CA ARG A 41 2.47 11.43 -15.66
C ARG A 41 3.36 10.21 -15.46
N PRO A 42 4.34 9.96 -16.35
CA PRO A 42 5.07 8.69 -16.41
C PRO A 42 5.31 8.15 -15.00
N VAL A 43 4.77 6.96 -14.73
CA VAL A 43 4.89 6.29 -13.42
C VAL A 43 6.34 6.46 -12.97
N PRO A 44 6.59 6.98 -11.75
CA PRO A 44 7.95 7.22 -11.27
C PRO A 44 8.78 5.97 -11.52
N GLN A 45 9.79 6.06 -12.37
CA GLN A 45 10.64 4.90 -12.58
C GLN A 45 11.42 4.66 -11.29
N VAL A 46 11.31 3.44 -10.77
CA VAL A 46 12.17 3.00 -9.66
C VAL A 46 13.61 3.08 -10.17
N PRO A 47 14.53 3.79 -9.49
CA PRO A 47 15.92 3.85 -9.87
C PRO A 47 16.46 2.45 -10.11
N GLU A 48 17.20 2.24 -11.19
CA GLU A 48 17.61 0.92 -11.65
C GLU A 48 18.38 0.14 -10.57
N GLU A 49 19.14 0.82 -9.72
CA GLU A 49 19.83 0.22 -8.57
C GLU A 49 18.87 -0.37 -7.53
N VAL A 50 17.76 0.34 -7.25
CA VAL A 50 16.71 -0.13 -6.35
C VAL A 50 15.92 -1.27 -7.00
N ALA A 51 15.64 -1.18 -8.30
CA ALA A 51 14.97 -2.24 -9.05
C ALA A 51 15.79 -3.54 -9.03
N LYS A 52 17.11 -3.46 -9.24
CA LYS A 52 18.02 -4.63 -9.20
C LYS A 52 18.12 -5.27 -7.83
N LEU A 53 18.03 -4.49 -6.75
CA LEU A 53 18.02 -5.01 -5.38
C LEU A 53 16.69 -5.69 -5.01
N ARG A 54 15.60 -5.32 -5.69
CA ARG A 54 14.24 -5.79 -5.39
C ARG A 54 13.74 -6.89 -6.31
N SER A 55 14.32 -7.05 -7.50
CA SER A 55 13.84 -7.98 -8.51
C SER A 55 14.00 -9.42 -8.04
N ARG A 56 12.91 -9.97 -7.50
CA ARG A 56 12.74 -11.39 -7.23
C ARG A 56 11.50 -11.81 -8.00
N PRO A 57 11.63 -12.69 -9.02
CA PRO A 57 10.48 -13.19 -9.76
C PRO A 57 9.46 -13.82 -8.81
N GLN A 58 8.17 -13.65 -9.15
CA GLN A 58 7.10 -14.32 -8.43
C GLN A 58 7.28 -15.85 -8.47
N ASP A 59 7.18 -16.47 -7.30
CA ASP A 59 7.20 -17.92 -7.14
C ASP A 59 5.87 -18.36 -6.49
N PRO A 60 5.00 -19.08 -7.22
CA PRO A 60 3.75 -19.59 -6.66
C PRO A 60 3.94 -20.51 -5.44
N GLN A 61 5.10 -21.16 -5.30
CA GLN A 61 5.41 -22.04 -4.17
C GLN A 61 5.92 -21.26 -2.96
N ASN A 62 6.36 -20.01 -3.14
CA ASN A 62 6.83 -19.14 -2.08
C ASN A 62 6.22 -17.74 -2.23
N PRO A 63 4.93 -17.58 -1.89
CA PRO A 63 4.21 -16.34 -2.13
C PRO A 63 4.76 -15.21 -1.26
N ARG A 64 5.10 -14.10 -1.92
CA ARG A 64 5.69 -12.93 -1.26
C ARG A 64 4.66 -11.81 -1.11
N LEU A 65 4.59 -11.24 0.08
CA LEU A 65 3.68 -10.15 0.45
C LEU A 65 4.34 -8.78 0.27
N ALA A 66 3.68 -7.87 -0.42
CA ALA A 66 4.00 -6.45 -0.32
C ALA A 66 3.07 -5.74 0.65
N VAL A 67 3.60 -5.10 1.69
CA VAL A 67 2.83 -4.21 2.55
C VAL A 67 2.98 -2.80 2.02
N VAL A 68 2.00 -2.33 1.24
CA VAL A 68 2.02 -1.01 0.59
C VAL A 68 1.45 0.02 1.56
N VAL A 69 2.28 1.01 1.92
CA VAL A 69 1.98 2.02 2.93
C VAL A 69 2.00 3.42 2.30
N PRO A 70 0.85 4.10 2.16
CA PRO A 70 0.77 5.44 1.65
C PRO A 70 1.18 6.41 2.76
N PHE A 71 2.19 7.23 2.47
CA PHE A 71 2.87 8.02 3.48
C PHE A 71 3.05 9.45 3.03
N ARG A 72 2.96 10.37 3.99
CA ARG A 72 3.48 11.72 3.86
C ARG A 72 3.72 12.26 5.26
N ASP A 73 4.95 12.66 5.54
CA ASP A 73 5.21 13.39 6.78
C ASP A 73 4.73 14.83 6.62
N SER A 74 3.57 15.10 7.20
CA SER A 74 2.93 16.41 7.14
C SER A 74 3.04 16.99 8.54
N GLY A 75 3.84 18.05 8.74
CA GLY A 75 3.75 18.89 9.95
C GLY A 75 2.44 19.69 10.04
N ASP A 76 1.48 19.40 9.15
CA ASP A 76 0.19 20.04 8.97
C ASP A 76 -0.91 19.03 9.31
N SER A 77 -1.95 19.50 9.98
CA SER A 77 -3.14 18.75 10.43
C SER A 77 -4.01 18.18 9.29
N SER A 78 -3.66 18.34 8.02
CA SER A 78 -4.47 17.91 6.90
C SER A 78 -4.25 16.44 6.50
N SER A 79 -5.35 15.69 6.58
CA SER A 79 -5.63 14.37 5.98
C SER A 79 -4.94 13.12 6.55
N GLN A 80 -3.71 13.17 7.09
CA GLN A 80 -3.07 12.00 7.74
C GLN A 80 -2.67 12.22 9.21
N GLY A 81 -2.85 13.43 9.75
CA GLY A 81 -2.47 13.75 11.13
C GLY A 81 -0.98 14.08 11.28
N LEU A 82 -0.61 14.53 12.49
CA LEU A 82 0.76 14.91 12.84
C LEU A 82 1.62 13.67 13.18
N ASN A 83 2.95 13.79 13.06
CA ASN A 83 3.95 12.78 13.45
C ASN A 83 3.89 11.45 12.69
N ARG A 84 3.69 11.48 11.37
CA ARG A 84 3.63 10.24 10.57
C ARG A 84 4.93 9.47 10.58
N THR A 85 6.07 10.15 10.64
CA THR A 85 7.38 9.48 10.81
C THR A 85 7.42 8.60 12.06
N ALA A 86 6.88 9.07 13.19
CA ALA A 86 6.83 8.25 14.42
C ALA A 86 5.90 7.04 14.23
N ASN A 87 4.75 7.21 13.60
CA ASN A 87 3.87 6.08 13.28
C ASN A 87 4.57 5.07 12.34
N LEU A 88 5.35 5.54 11.37
CA LEU A 88 6.09 4.66 10.46
C LEU A 88 7.17 3.86 11.19
N GLU A 89 7.87 4.46 12.14
CA GLU A 89 8.84 3.75 12.99
C GLU A 89 8.17 2.67 13.84
N GLU A 90 7.07 3.00 14.50
CA GLU A 90 6.28 2.06 15.28
C GLU A 90 5.72 0.93 14.39
N PHE A 91 5.13 1.28 13.26
CA PHE A 91 4.58 0.36 12.28
C PHE A 91 5.63 -0.61 11.76
N ALA A 92 6.78 -0.10 11.32
CA ALA A 92 7.86 -0.94 10.80
C ALA A 92 8.35 -1.94 11.86
N SER A 93 8.52 -1.49 13.10
CA SER A 93 8.93 -2.35 14.22
C SER A 93 7.88 -3.42 14.54
N HIS A 94 6.62 -3.00 14.68
CA HIS A 94 5.51 -3.88 15.03
C HIS A 94 5.23 -4.91 13.93
N MET A 95 5.07 -4.46 12.69
CA MET A 95 4.82 -5.33 11.54
C MET A 95 5.97 -6.30 11.30
N THR A 96 7.21 -5.89 11.56
CA THR A 96 8.35 -6.80 11.46
C THR A 96 8.24 -7.95 12.42
N THR A 97 7.90 -7.66 13.68
CA THR A 97 7.69 -8.71 14.68
C THR A 97 6.48 -9.57 14.34
N PHE A 98 5.39 -8.94 13.91
CA PHE A 98 4.10 -9.59 13.68
C PHE A 98 4.14 -10.54 12.47
N LEU A 99 4.63 -10.07 11.32
CA LEU A 99 4.69 -10.86 10.08
C LEU A 99 5.77 -11.94 10.13
N THR A 100 6.89 -11.69 10.81
CA THR A 100 7.91 -12.72 11.07
C THR A 100 7.33 -13.87 11.91
N LYS A 101 6.56 -13.57 12.96
CA LYS A 101 5.87 -14.60 13.76
C LYS A 101 4.84 -15.39 12.95
N ALA A 102 4.15 -14.74 12.02
CA ALA A 102 3.25 -15.39 11.07
C ALA A 102 3.96 -16.14 9.93
N GLY A 103 5.31 -16.13 9.89
CA GLY A 103 6.11 -16.80 8.88
C GLY A 103 5.89 -16.28 7.47
N ARG A 104 5.62 -14.98 7.31
CA ARG A 104 5.43 -14.35 5.99
C ARG A 104 6.79 -13.95 5.39
N ASP A 105 6.97 -14.20 4.11
CA ASP A 105 7.98 -13.52 3.29
C ASP A 105 7.38 -12.20 2.79
N TYR A 106 7.93 -11.06 3.22
CA TYR A 106 7.32 -9.76 2.96
C TYR A 106 8.33 -8.63 2.76
N GLU A 107 7.86 -7.53 2.18
CA GLU A 107 8.56 -6.23 2.17
C GLU A 107 7.56 -5.12 2.50
N ILE A 108 7.98 -4.14 3.31
CA ILE A 108 7.20 -2.92 3.55
C ILE A 108 7.60 -1.88 2.51
N ILE A 109 6.65 -1.50 1.66
CA ILE A 109 6.81 -0.56 0.57
C ILE A 109 6.13 0.75 0.96
N VAL A 110 6.93 1.73 1.37
CA VAL A 110 6.46 3.08 1.69
C VAL A 110 6.36 3.89 0.39
N VAL A 111 5.16 4.37 0.07
CA VAL A 111 4.89 5.22 -1.09
C VAL A 111 4.68 6.64 -0.58
N GLU A 112 5.70 7.47 -0.73
CA GLU A 112 5.72 8.82 -0.17
C GLU A 112 5.17 9.86 -1.16
N GLN A 113 4.20 10.65 -0.71
CA GLN A 113 3.69 11.79 -1.45
C GLN A 113 4.44 13.05 -1.06
N GLU A 114 4.88 13.80 -2.07
CA GLU A 114 5.51 15.11 -1.88
C GLU A 114 4.59 16.10 -1.14
N PRO A 115 5.16 17.00 -0.31
CA PRO A 115 4.40 18.06 0.34
C PRO A 115 3.88 19.11 -0.65
N GLY A 116 2.92 19.93 -0.21
CA GLY A 116 2.38 21.06 -1.00
C GLY A 116 1.21 20.73 -1.93
N VAL A 117 0.72 19.49 -1.93
CA VAL A 117 -0.51 19.06 -2.64
C VAL A 117 -1.45 18.33 -1.68
N ILE A 118 -2.72 18.13 -2.05
CA ILE A 118 -3.68 17.36 -1.23
C ILE A 118 -3.24 15.90 -1.16
N PHE A 119 -3.29 15.31 0.03
CA PHE A 119 -2.95 13.90 0.21
C PHE A 119 -3.93 13.00 -0.54
N ASN A 120 -3.44 12.05 -1.35
CA ASN A 120 -4.29 11.11 -2.06
C ASN A 120 -3.87 9.66 -1.78
N LYS A 121 -4.49 9.08 -0.76
CA LYS A 121 -4.29 7.69 -0.34
C LYS A 121 -4.47 6.68 -1.47
N ALA A 122 -5.57 6.78 -2.21
CA ALA A 122 -5.93 5.83 -3.26
C ALA A 122 -4.93 5.87 -4.43
N ALA A 123 -4.50 7.06 -4.82
CA ALA A 123 -3.48 7.21 -5.86
C ALA A 123 -2.15 6.58 -5.45
N LEU A 124 -1.73 6.75 -4.19
CA LEU A 124 -0.49 6.15 -3.67
C LEU A 124 -0.55 4.62 -3.63
N PHE A 125 -1.71 4.04 -3.29
CA PHE A 125 -1.90 2.59 -3.40
C PHE A 125 -1.76 2.10 -4.84
N ASN A 126 -2.42 2.77 -5.78
CA ASN A 126 -2.32 2.42 -7.20
C ASN A 126 -0.87 2.51 -7.67
N ILE A 127 -0.17 3.61 -7.38
CA ILE A 127 1.25 3.77 -7.72
C ILE A 127 2.08 2.62 -7.14
N GLY A 128 1.88 2.32 -5.85
CA GLY A 128 2.52 1.17 -5.19
C GLY A 128 2.29 -0.13 -5.97
N TYR A 129 1.04 -0.46 -6.30
CA TYR A 129 0.69 -1.62 -7.12
C TYR A 129 1.45 -1.63 -8.45
N TYR A 130 1.39 -0.55 -9.23
CA TYR A 130 2.03 -0.48 -10.56
C TYR A 130 3.56 -0.69 -10.47
N LEU A 131 4.21 -0.20 -9.41
CA LEU A 131 5.65 -0.31 -9.23
C LEU A 131 6.12 -1.72 -8.85
N ILE A 132 5.30 -2.50 -8.16
CA ILE A 132 5.74 -3.74 -7.50
C ILE A 132 4.98 -5.00 -7.93
N ARG A 133 3.93 -4.87 -8.75
CA ARG A 133 3.07 -6.01 -9.17
C ARG A 133 3.80 -7.17 -9.84
N ASN A 134 5.01 -6.98 -10.34
CA ASN A 134 5.79 -8.04 -10.99
C ASN A 134 6.73 -8.79 -10.03
N ASP A 135 6.96 -8.26 -8.83
CA ASP A 135 7.94 -8.78 -7.86
C ASP A 135 7.28 -9.47 -6.65
N PHE A 136 5.97 -9.28 -6.46
CA PHE A 136 5.22 -9.78 -5.31
C PHE A 136 3.97 -10.53 -5.75
N THR A 137 3.61 -11.58 -5.02
CA THR A 137 2.47 -12.46 -5.35
C THR A 137 1.14 -11.83 -4.95
N TYR A 138 1.12 -11.09 -3.84
CA TYR A 138 -0.06 -10.40 -3.31
C TYR A 138 0.37 -9.20 -2.46
N MET A 139 -0.59 -8.34 -2.12
CA MET A 139 -0.30 -7.12 -1.38
C MET A 139 -1.33 -6.81 -0.30
N ALA A 140 -0.86 -6.19 0.78
CA ALA A 140 -1.67 -5.53 1.77
C ALA A 140 -1.64 -4.02 1.52
N LEU A 141 -2.80 -3.42 1.23
CA LEU A 141 -2.99 -1.97 1.25
C LEU A 141 -3.18 -1.53 2.69
N HIS A 142 -2.20 -0.85 3.28
CA HIS A 142 -2.12 -0.67 4.73
C HIS A 142 -1.93 0.78 5.17
N ASP A 143 -2.78 1.27 6.07
CA ASP A 143 -2.54 2.51 6.80
C ASP A 143 -1.42 2.32 7.82
N VAL A 144 -0.49 3.27 7.90
CA VAL A 144 0.67 3.17 8.81
C VAL A 144 0.29 3.23 10.30
N ASP A 145 -0.93 3.65 10.64
CA ASP A 145 -1.41 3.77 12.02
C ASP A 145 -2.33 2.62 12.46
N GLN A 146 -2.51 1.61 11.60
CA GLN A 146 -3.25 0.41 11.95
C GLN A 146 -2.26 -0.68 12.31
N LEU A 147 -2.34 -1.20 13.54
CA LEU A 147 -1.45 -2.25 14.02
C LEU A 147 -2.26 -3.49 14.38
N PRO A 148 -2.03 -4.65 13.75
CA PRO A 148 -2.74 -5.87 14.08
C PRO A 148 -2.31 -6.37 15.47
N ILE A 149 -3.27 -6.70 16.32
CA ILE A 149 -3.02 -7.18 17.69
C ILE A 149 -3.24 -8.69 17.85
N ASP A 150 -4.07 -9.28 16.99
CA ASP A 150 -4.48 -10.68 17.09
C ASP A 150 -3.76 -11.53 16.02
N GLN A 151 -3.02 -12.55 16.46
CA GLN A 151 -2.25 -13.45 15.60
C GLN A 151 -3.11 -14.28 14.62
N ARG A 152 -4.43 -14.31 14.81
CA ARG A 152 -5.36 -14.90 13.84
C ARG A 152 -5.44 -14.08 12.55
N ASN A 153 -5.06 -12.81 12.58
CA ASN A 153 -4.83 -12.02 11.37
C ASN A 153 -3.47 -12.40 10.78
N THR A 154 -3.43 -13.46 9.98
CA THR A 154 -2.16 -14.08 9.52
C THR A 154 -1.49 -13.39 8.35
N TYR A 155 -2.19 -12.47 7.68
CA TYR A 155 -1.76 -11.89 6.40
C TYR A 155 -1.47 -12.98 5.34
N ALA A 156 -2.15 -14.13 5.39
CA ALA A 156 -2.05 -15.14 4.35
C ALA A 156 -2.77 -14.69 3.08
N ILE A 157 -2.35 -15.23 1.93
CA ILE A 157 -3.03 -14.96 0.65
C ILE A 157 -4.51 -15.36 0.74
N PRO A 158 -5.45 -14.46 0.45
CA PRO A 158 -6.87 -14.79 0.54
C PRO A 158 -7.40 -15.26 -0.82
N GLU A 159 -8.51 -16.01 -0.82
CA GLU A 159 -9.21 -16.41 -2.05
C GLU A 159 -10.05 -15.26 -2.65
N LEU A 160 -10.50 -14.34 -1.79
CA LEU A 160 -11.28 -13.15 -2.13
C LEU A 160 -10.66 -11.94 -1.40
N PRO A 161 -10.88 -10.69 -1.86
CA PRO A 161 -10.41 -9.52 -1.14
C PRO A 161 -10.79 -9.57 0.34
N LEU A 162 -9.80 -9.40 1.23
CA LEU A 162 -9.95 -9.63 2.66
C LEU A 162 -9.69 -8.35 3.45
N HIS A 163 -10.75 -7.82 4.06
CA HIS A 163 -10.64 -6.69 4.98
C HIS A 163 -10.01 -7.15 6.31
N LEU A 164 -8.79 -6.70 6.57
CA LEU A 164 -8.00 -7.08 7.74
C LEU A 164 -8.36 -6.27 9.01
N CYS A 165 -8.88 -5.05 8.82
CA CYS A 165 -9.18 -4.11 9.90
C CYS A 165 -10.68 -4.12 10.24
N SER A 166 -11.23 -5.30 10.50
CA SER A 166 -12.66 -5.47 10.75
C SER A 166 -13.14 -4.85 12.06
N ALA A 167 -12.27 -4.80 13.06
CA ALA A 167 -12.49 -4.19 14.37
C ALA A 167 -11.22 -3.45 14.78
N SER A 168 -11.35 -2.19 15.18
CA SER A 168 -10.24 -1.36 15.65
C SER A 168 -10.59 -0.65 16.94
N SER A 169 -9.57 -0.23 17.69
CA SER A 169 -9.73 0.57 18.91
C SER A 169 -10.48 1.88 18.67
N GLN A 170 -10.36 2.46 17.47
CA GLN A 170 -11.07 3.68 17.07
C GLN A 170 -12.61 3.51 17.11
N TYR A 171 -13.08 2.26 16.94
CA TYR A 171 -14.50 1.91 16.96
C TYR A 171 -14.86 1.00 18.14
N ASN A 172 -14.08 1.05 19.24
CA ASN A 172 -14.29 0.21 20.42
C ASN A 172 -14.38 -1.29 20.09
N TRP A 173 -13.61 -1.74 19.10
CA TRP A 173 -13.57 -3.12 18.62
C TRP A 173 -14.91 -3.65 18.09
N GLN A 174 -15.85 -2.77 17.74
CA GLN A 174 -17.09 -3.17 17.09
C GLN A 174 -16.83 -3.40 15.59
N PRO A 175 -17.42 -4.46 15.00
CA PRO A 175 -17.27 -4.73 13.58
C PRO A 175 -17.79 -3.58 12.71
N ALA A 176 -16.96 -3.07 11.78
CA ALA A 176 -17.31 -1.95 10.90
C ALA A 176 -17.88 -2.36 9.53
N TYR A 177 -18.24 -3.65 9.35
CA TYR A 177 -18.48 -4.26 8.04
C TYR A 177 -19.57 -3.61 7.17
N ASN A 178 -20.59 -2.99 7.76
CA ASN A 178 -21.70 -2.41 6.99
C ASN A 178 -21.41 -1.01 6.44
N ALA A 179 -20.29 -0.38 6.81
CA ALA A 179 -20.04 1.03 6.50
C ALA A 179 -18.65 1.33 5.91
N MET A 180 -17.67 0.42 6.02
CA MET A 180 -16.29 0.77 5.72
C MET A 180 -15.42 -0.41 5.26
N VAL A 181 -14.67 -0.19 4.18
CA VAL A 181 -13.48 -0.97 3.82
C VAL A 181 -12.30 -0.02 3.86
N GLY A 182 -11.55 -0.04 4.97
CA GLY A 182 -10.46 0.89 5.27
C GLY A 182 -9.46 0.30 6.27
N GLY A 183 -8.40 1.02 6.58
CA GLY A 183 -7.34 0.55 7.49
C GLY A 183 -6.35 -0.40 6.81
N ALA A 184 -6.75 -1.66 6.61
CA ALA A 184 -5.91 -2.68 5.99
C ALA A 184 -6.73 -3.66 5.15
N LEU A 185 -6.29 -3.94 3.93
CA LEU A 185 -6.97 -4.80 2.95
C LEU A 185 -5.94 -5.67 2.21
N LEU A 186 -6.24 -6.96 2.04
CA LEU A 186 -5.54 -7.86 1.11
C LEU A 186 -6.34 -8.06 -0.17
#